data_AF-A0A3M1J7U6-F1
#
_entry.id   AF-A0A3M1J7U6-F1
#
_cell.length_a   1.000
_cell.length_b   1.000
_cell.length_c   1.000
_cell.angle_alpha   90.00
_cell.angle_beta   90.00
_cell.angle_gamma   90.00
#
_symmetry.space_group_name_H-M   'P 1'
#
loop_
_entity.id
_entity.type
_entity.pdbx_description
1 polymer ?
#
loop_
_entity_poly.entity_id
_entity_poly.type
_entity_poly.pdbx_seq_one_letter_code
_entity_poly.pdbx_strand_id
1 'polypeptide(L)'
;MLLWIIFAGLTTIALAAVLWPYLFPRKAEMPSAEEGAFDAAVYRDQLEELEADAARGLISAAEAEAARVEISRRLLAAADQERAKSRSGKEVSSRARARKASPAPTGRLRPAVAVLAAALVLPLLSLSLYLTYGSPALPDQPLAQRLAAAQQEQKIDVLIRKVEERLQKHPED
;
A
#
# COMPACT_ATOMS: atom_id res chain seq x y z
N MET A 1 -4.32 -25.05 -20.82
CA MET A 1 -3.99 -25.27 -19.40
C MET A 1 -2.65 -24.64 -19.01
N LEU A 2 -1.54 -24.94 -19.70
CA LEU A 2 -0.23 -24.33 -19.40
C LEU A 2 -0.25 -22.78 -19.39
N LEU A 3 -0.88 -22.17 -20.40
CA LEU A 3 -1.00 -20.71 -20.49
C LEU A 3 -1.75 -20.11 -19.29
N TRP A 4 -2.86 -20.72 -18.88
CA TRP A 4 -3.61 -20.31 -17.69
C TRP A 4 -2.79 -20.43 -16.41
N ILE A 5 -1.96 -21.46 -16.28
CA ILE A 5 -1.04 -21.63 -15.14
C ILE A 5 0.01 -20.51 -15.12
N ILE A 6 0.59 -20.15 -16.27
CA ILE A 6 1.55 -19.06 -16.38
C ILE A 6 0.90 -17.73 -15.99
N PHE A 7 -0.29 -17.43 -16.51
CA PHE A 7 -1.02 -16.20 -16.16
C PHE A 7 -1.42 -16.15 -14.69
N ALA A 8 -1.87 -17.26 -14.12
CA ALA A 8 -2.16 -17.35 -12.69
C ALA A 8 -0.91 -17.08 -11.84
N GLY A 9 0.23 -17.66 -12.22
CA GLY A 9 1.53 -17.44 -11.55
C GLY A 9 1.98 -15.97 -11.62
N LEU A 10 2.00 -15.38 -12.82
CA LEU A 10 2.38 -13.98 -13.03
C LEU A 10 1.47 -13.02 -12.25
N THR A 11 0.16 -13.27 -12.26
CA THR A 11 -0.82 -12.45 -11.54
C THR A 11 -0.61 -12.54 -10.03
N THR A 12 -0.35 -13.74 -9.51
CA THR A 12 -0.06 -13.96 -8.09
C THR A 12 1.21 -13.24 -7.66
N ILE A 13 2.28 -13.31 -8.46
CA ILE A 13 3.54 -12.59 -8.19
C ILE A 13 3.32 -11.08 -8.20
N ALA A 14 2.58 -10.54 -9.18
CA ALA A 14 2.30 -9.11 -9.27
C ALA A 14 1.47 -8.62 -8.07
N LEU A 15 0.42 -9.35 -7.68
CA LEU A 15 -0.38 -9.08 -6.48
C LEU A 15 0.48 -9.15 -5.22
N ALA A 16 1.32 -10.19 -5.10
CA ALA A 16 2.22 -10.33 -3.96
C ALA A 16 3.19 -9.16 -3.87
N ALA A 17 3.77 -8.68 -4.97
CA ALA A 17 4.68 -7.54 -4.99
C ALA A 17 3.99 -6.23 -4.56
N VAL A 18 2.76 -5.98 -5.03
CA VAL A 18 1.97 -4.78 -4.68
C VAL A 18 1.52 -4.83 -3.22
N LEU A 19 1.13 -6.01 -2.73
CA LEU A 19 0.66 -6.21 -1.35
C LEU A 19 1.81 -6.43 -0.36
N TRP A 20 3.02 -6.74 -0.83
CA TRP A 20 4.21 -6.97 -0.01
C TRP A 20 4.45 -5.90 1.06
N PRO A 21 4.49 -4.58 0.73
CA PRO A 21 4.70 -3.55 1.74
C PRO A 21 3.54 -3.39 2.73
N TYR A 22 2.35 -3.89 2.41
CA TYR A 22 1.17 -3.85 3.29
C TYR A 22 1.07 -5.09 4.20
N LEU A 23 1.45 -6.26 3.68
CA LEU A 23 1.50 -7.53 4.42
C LEU A 23 2.72 -7.62 5.33
N PHE A 24 3.84 -7.05 4.88
CA PHE A 24 5.07 -6.90 5.63
C PHE A 24 5.34 -5.41 5.76
N PRO A 25 4.60 -4.70 6.63
CA PRO A 25 5.01 -3.36 7.00
C PRO A 25 6.45 -3.49 7.51
N ARG A 26 7.40 -2.93 6.75
CA ARG A 26 8.69 -2.59 7.35
C ARG A 26 8.30 -1.86 8.60
N LYS A 27 8.71 -2.38 9.77
CA LYS A 27 8.78 -1.53 10.96
C LYS A 27 9.49 -0.31 10.44
N ALA A 28 8.78 0.81 10.28
CA ALA A 28 9.43 2.10 10.20
C ALA A 28 10.41 2.00 11.35
N GLU A 29 11.71 2.05 11.05
CA GLU A 29 12.74 2.07 12.07
C GLU A 29 12.27 3.16 13.02
N MET A 30 11.68 2.73 14.15
CA MET A 30 11.42 3.64 15.23
C MET A 30 12.80 4.13 15.58
N PRO A 31 12.98 5.45 15.73
CA PRO A 31 14.28 6.02 16.03
C PRO A 31 14.94 5.15 17.08
N SER A 32 16.05 4.53 16.68
CA SER A 32 16.62 3.36 17.34
C SER A 32 16.92 3.71 18.79
N ALA A 33 17.03 2.72 19.67
CA ALA A 33 17.46 2.98 21.05
C ALA A 33 18.81 3.73 21.10
N GLU A 34 19.62 3.63 20.04
CA GLU A 34 20.86 4.38 19.89
C GLU A 34 20.64 5.88 19.65
N GLU A 35 19.61 6.30 18.91
CA GLU A 35 19.30 7.73 18.70
C GLU A 35 18.85 8.42 19.99
N GLY A 36 18.05 7.74 20.83
CA GLY A 36 17.65 8.28 22.14
C GLY A 36 18.81 8.42 23.12
N ALA A 37 19.73 7.46 23.11
CA ALA A 37 20.91 7.47 23.97
C ALA A 37 21.94 8.51 23.50
N PHE A 38 22.05 8.69 22.17
CA PHE A 38 22.83 9.74 21.54
C PHE A 38 22.29 11.13 21.90
N ASP A 39 20.97 11.34 21.82
CA ASP A 39 20.33 12.60 22.20
C ASP A 39 20.59 12.97 23.68
N ALA A 40 20.53 12.00 24.60
CA ALA A 40 20.79 12.23 26.02
C ALA A 40 22.26 12.62 26.30
N ALA A 41 23.23 12.06 25.56
CA ALA A 41 24.63 12.45 25.67
C ALA A 41 24.87 13.89 25.19
N VAL A 42 24.23 14.29 24.09
CA VAL A 42 24.31 15.66 23.55
C VAL A 42 23.73 16.69 24.51
N TYR A 43 22.56 16.43 25.11
CA TYR A 43 21.97 17.37 26.07
C TYR A 43 22.78 17.52 27.36
N ARG A 44 23.54 16.49 27.76
CA ARG A 44 24.49 16.59 28.89
C ARG A 44 25.68 17.48 28.53
N ASP A 45 26.24 17.30 27.35
CA ASP A 45 27.34 18.12 26.84
C ASP A 45 26.92 19.60 26.74
N GLN A 46 25.69 19.87 26.26
CA GLN A 46 25.13 21.23 26.21
C GLN A 46 24.97 21.88 27.58
N LEU A 47 24.72 21.12 28.65
CA LEU A 47 24.67 21.66 30.01
C LEU A 47 26.07 22.04 30.50
N GLU A 48 27.08 21.22 30.21
CA GLU A 48 28.47 21.51 30.57
C GLU A 48 29.00 22.73 29.81
N GLU A 49 28.67 22.86 28.52
CA GLU A 49 29.02 24.04 27.71
C GLU A 49 28.31 25.31 28.21
N LEU A 50 27.02 25.22 28.55
CA LEU A 50 26.25 26.33 29.10
C LEU A 50 26.82 26.81 30.45
N GLU A 51 27.22 25.89 31.33
CA GLU A 51 27.87 26.22 32.60
C GLU A 51 29.22 26.91 32.37
N ALA A 52 29.99 26.45 31.38
CA ALA A 52 31.25 27.06 31.02
C ALA A 52 31.07 28.46 30.40
N ASP A 53 30.05 28.69 29.57
CA ASP A 53 29.69 30.00 29.01
C ASP A 53 29.21 30.98 30.09
N ALA A 54 28.42 30.49 31.05
CA ALA A 54 27.99 31.27 32.20
C ALA A 54 29.19 31.67 33.08
N ALA A 55 30.12 30.73 33.32
CA ALA A 55 31.34 31.00 34.09
C ALA A 55 32.28 31.99 33.39
N ARG A 56 32.28 32.01 32.05
CA ARG A 56 33.01 33.01 31.24
C ARG A 56 32.32 34.37 31.17
N GLY A 57 31.09 34.49 31.69
CA GLY A 57 30.31 35.73 31.64
C GLY A 57 29.81 36.10 30.24
N LEU A 58 29.73 35.13 29.32
CA LEU A 58 29.27 35.35 27.95
C LEU A 58 27.74 35.49 27.86
N ILE A 59 27.04 34.95 28.84
CA ILE A 59 25.58 35.00 28.99
C ILE A 59 25.22 35.48 30.39
N SER A 60 24.07 36.16 30.53
CA SER A 60 23.63 36.61 31.85
C SER A 60 23.18 35.42 32.71
N ALA A 61 23.27 35.56 34.04
CA ALA A 61 22.82 34.51 34.97
C ALA A 61 21.34 34.14 34.78
N ALA A 62 20.50 35.10 34.39
CA ALA A 62 19.08 34.87 34.12
C ALA A 62 18.87 34.05 32.84
N GLU A 63 19.66 34.30 31.79
CA GLU A 63 19.61 33.54 30.54
C GLU A 63 20.18 32.12 30.72
N ALA A 64 21.26 31.98 31.49
CA ALA A 64 21.84 30.68 31.83
C ALA A 64 20.85 29.80 32.58
N GLU A 65 20.14 30.33 33.59
CA GLU A 65 19.12 29.57 34.32
C GLU A 65 17.92 29.20 33.42
N ALA A 66 17.47 30.11 32.57
CA ALA A 66 16.39 29.83 31.63
C ALA A 66 16.76 28.72 30.63
N ALA A 67 17.97 28.78 30.07
CA ALA A 67 18.50 27.77 29.15
C ALA A 67 18.68 26.41 29.86
N ARG A 68 19.20 26.41 31.10
CA ARG A 68 19.39 25.21 31.91
C ARG A 68 18.08 24.47 32.17
N VAL A 69 17.00 25.20 32.49
CA VAL A 69 15.66 24.62 32.70
C VAL A 69 15.12 23.98 31.42
N GLU A 70 15.27 24.64 30.28
CA GLU A 70 14.78 24.12 29.00
C GLU A 70 15.58 22.89 28.52
N ILE A 71 16.91 22.90 28.65
CA ILE A 71 17.77 21.76 28.28
C ILE A 71 17.49 20.57 29.21
N SER A 72 17.36 20.81 30.53
CA SER A 72 17.02 19.76 31.50
C SER A 72 15.64 19.15 31.21
N ARG A 73 14.66 19.97 30.82
CA ARG A 73 13.34 19.49 30.43
C ARG A 73 13.40 18.59 29.19
N ARG A 74 14.20 18.95 28.18
CA ARG A 74 14.40 18.14 26.96
C ARG A 74 15.14 16.83 27.26
N LEU A 75 16.15 16.87 28.12
CA LEU A 75 16.87 15.69 28.58
C LEU A 75 15.94 14.70 29.30
N LEU A 76 15.08 15.19 30.20
CA LEU A 76 14.10 14.35 30.88
C LEU A 76 13.07 13.75 29.90
N ALA A 77 12.63 14.52 28.91
CA ALA A 77 11.71 14.03 27.88
C ALA A 77 12.35 12.93 27.01
N ALA A 78 13.63 13.05 26.67
CA ALA A 78 14.39 12.01 25.97
C ALA A 78 14.54 10.74 26.83
N ALA A 79 14.92 10.89 28.10
CA ALA A 79 15.06 9.78 29.04
C ALA A 79 13.74 9.03 29.33
N ASP A 80 12.62 9.75 29.41
CA ASP A 80 11.30 9.13 29.58
C ASP A 80 10.86 8.36 28.34
N GLN A 81 11.21 8.83 27.14
CA GLN A 81 11.00 8.09 25.89
C GLN A 81 11.83 6.80 25.85
N GLU A 82 13.08 6.82 26.31
CA GLU A 82 13.88 5.60 26.46
C GLU A 82 13.25 4.61 27.44
N ARG A 83 12.82 5.08 28.63
CA ARG A 83 12.18 4.24 29.65
C ARG A 83 10.86 3.63 29.17
N ALA A 84 10.07 4.39 28.41
CA ALA A 84 8.84 3.90 27.79
C ALA A 84 9.14 2.82 26.72
N LYS A 85 10.23 2.99 25.95
CA LYS A 85 10.70 2.00 24.97
C LYS A 85 11.23 0.71 25.63
N SER A 86 11.99 0.81 26.73
CA SER A 86 12.48 -0.36 27.49
C SER A 86 11.35 -1.16 28.14
N ARG A 87 10.26 -0.50 28.56
CA ARG A 87 9.07 -1.17 29.11
C ARG A 87 8.19 -1.81 28.03
N SER A 88 8.20 -1.29 26.80
CA SER A 88 7.45 -1.89 25.69
C SER A 88 8.09 -3.16 25.12
N GLY A 89 9.33 -3.51 25.52
CA GLY A 89 10.03 -4.73 25.12
C GLY A 89 9.72 -5.96 25.97
N LYS A 90 8.95 -5.82 27.06
CA LYS A 90 8.49 -6.94 27.90
C LYS A 90 6.99 -6.83 28.11
N GLU A 91 6.31 -7.86 27.64
CA GLU A 91 4.96 -8.27 28.00
C GLU A 91 3.79 -7.74 27.14
N VAL A 92 3.25 -8.72 26.41
CA VAL A 92 1.92 -8.72 25.84
C VAL A 92 0.88 -8.68 26.97
N SER A 93 -0.18 -7.91 26.72
CA SER A 93 -1.52 -8.00 27.30
C SER A 93 -1.89 -7.11 28.51
N SER A 94 -2.86 -6.25 28.18
CA SER A 94 -4.07 -5.96 28.96
C SER A 94 -4.10 -4.77 29.93
N ARG A 95 -5.14 -3.95 29.65
CA ARG A 95 -5.92 -3.10 30.57
C ARG A 95 -5.35 -1.76 31.04
N ALA A 96 -5.77 -0.73 30.29
CA ALA A 96 -6.58 0.39 30.76
C ALA A 96 -6.12 1.19 32.01
N ARG A 97 -5.75 2.46 31.80
CA ARG A 97 -6.65 3.62 31.97
C ARG A 97 -5.91 4.95 31.82
N ALA A 98 -6.56 5.83 31.05
CA ALA A 98 -6.70 7.28 31.23
C ALA A 98 -5.46 8.15 31.54
N ARG A 99 -5.13 9.03 30.58
CA ARG A 99 -5.24 10.49 30.77
C ARG A 99 -5.19 11.23 29.41
N LYS A 100 -6.05 12.25 29.33
CA LYS A 100 -6.29 13.15 28.20
C LYS A 100 -5.03 13.94 27.79
N ALA A 101 -4.76 14.05 26.49
CA ALA A 101 -4.34 15.30 25.83
C ALA A 101 -4.27 15.12 24.29
N SER A 102 -5.13 15.89 23.61
CA SER A 102 -5.11 16.35 22.20
C SER A 102 -5.03 15.34 21.02
N PRO A 103 -5.85 15.53 19.97
CA PRO A 103 -5.90 14.66 18.81
C PRO A 103 -4.77 15.02 17.83
N ALA A 104 -3.72 14.19 17.77
CA ALA A 104 -2.95 14.07 16.53
C ALA A 104 -3.83 13.32 15.50
N PRO A 105 -3.80 13.67 14.20
CA PRO A 105 -4.66 13.04 13.19
C PRO A 105 -4.31 11.56 13.04
N THR A 106 -5.08 10.75 13.75
CA THR A 106 -5.20 9.30 13.58
C THR A 106 -5.93 9.06 12.27
N GLY A 107 -5.18 8.74 11.22
CA GLY A 107 -5.78 8.54 9.90
C GLY A 107 -5.10 7.54 8.98
N ARG A 108 -3.90 7.02 9.29
CA ARG A 108 -3.16 6.13 8.37
C ARG A 108 -3.72 4.70 8.25
N LEU A 109 -4.65 4.30 9.12
CA LEU A 109 -5.33 3.01 9.01
C LEU A 109 -6.53 3.03 8.04
N ARG A 110 -7.10 4.20 7.74
CA ARG A 110 -8.23 4.35 6.80
C ARG A 110 -7.86 4.05 5.34
N PRO A 111 -6.71 4.49 4.78
CA PRO A 111 -6.36 4.16 3.40
C PRO A 111 -6.04 2.67 3.23
N ALA A 112 -5.41 2.01 4.21
CA ALA A 112 -5.09 0.58 4.09
C ALA A 112 -6.34 -0.31 4.04
N VAL A 113 -7.34 -0.02 4.86
CA VAL A 113 -8.64 -0.73 4.83
C VAL A 113 -9.39 -0.44 3.53
N ALA A 114 -9.34 0.80 3.03
CA ALA A 114 -9.97 1.17 1.76
C ALA A 114 -9.31 0.48 0.56
N VAL A 115 -7.97 0.37 0.55
CA VAL A 115 -7.22 -0.35 -0.49
C VAL A 115 -7.52 -1.85 -0.44
N LEU A 116 -7.56 -2.45 0.74
CA LEU A 116 -7.90 -3.86 0.90
C LEU A 116 -9.36 -4.15 0.51
N ALA A 117 -10.29 -3.27 0.90
CA ALA A 117 -11.68 -3.34 0.49
C ALA A 117 -11.82 -3.22 -1.04
N ALA A 118 -11.15 -2.25 -1.67
CA ALA A 118 -11.15 -2.11 -3.12
C ALA A 118 -10.56 -3.34 -3.82
N ALA A 119 -9.45 -3.88 -3.31
CA ALA A 119 -8.80 -5.07 -3.85
C ALA A 119 -9.67 -6.32 -3.79
N LEU A 120 -10.62 -6.42 -2.85
CA LEU A 120 -11.57 -7.53 -2.76
C LEU A 120 -12.89 -7.25 -3.51
N VAL A 121 -13.42 -6.03 -3.37
CA VAL A 121 -14.72 -5.66 -3.92
C VAL A 121 -14.66 -5.60 -5.44
N LEU A 122 -13.60 -5.04 -6.04
CA LEU A 122 -13.51 -4.92 -7.50
C LEU A 122 -13.50 -6.29 -8.21
N PRO A 123 -12.68 -7.27 -7.81
CA PRO A 123 -12.72 -8.61 -8.43
C PRO A 123 -14.05 -9.33 -8.21
N LEU A 124 -14.63 -9.25 -7.00
CA LEU A 124 -15.91 -9.89 -6.72
C LEU A 124 -17.05 -9.28 -7.54
N LEU A 125 -17.08 -7.95 -7.65
CA LEU A 125 -18.06 -7.24 -8.47
C LEU A 125 -17.88 -7.57 -9.96
N SER A 126 -16.64 -7.56 -10.45
CA SER A 126 -16.31 -7.92 -11.83
C SER A 126 -16.73 -9.35 -12.17
N LEU A 127 -16.40 -10.32 -11.29
CA LEU A 127 -16.80 -11.71 -11.45
C LEU A 127 -18.32 -11.88 -11.42
N SER A 128 -19.01 -11.19 -10.51
CA SER A 128 -20.47 -11.24 -10.41
C SER A 128 -21.15 -10.68 -11.67
N LEU A 129 -20.63 -9.57 -12.21
CA LEU A 129 -21.09 -9.01 -13.49
C LEU A 129 -20.82 -9.94 -14.66
N TYR A 130 -19.65 -10.58 -14.72
CA TYR A 130 -19.32 -11.53 -15.77
C TYR A 130 -20.20 -12.78 -15.73
N LEU A 131 -20.53 -13.29 -14.55
CA LEU A 131 -21.41 -14.46 -14.42
C LEU A 131 -22.87 -14.14 -14.74
N THR A 132 -23.30 -12.88 -14.57
CA THR A 132 -24.68 -12.45 -14.83
C THR A 132 -24.91 -12.01 -16.28
N TYR A 133 -23.95 -11.31 -16.89
CA TYR A 133 -24.08 -10.74 -18.23
C TYR A 133 -23.12 -11.33 -19.27
N GLY A 134 -22.07 -12.01 -18.83
CA GLY A 134 -21.10 -12.64 -19.70
C GLY A 134 -21.52 -14.03 -20.14
N SER A 135 -20.66 -14.64 -20.95
CA SER A 135 -20.89 -15.96 -21.51
C SER A 135 -19.78 -16.93 -21.06
N PRO A 136 -19.79 -17.37 -19.80
CA PRO A 136 -18.73 -18.24 -19.23
C PRO A 136 -18.66 -19.61 -19.89
N ALA A 137 -19.74 -20.05 -20.52
CA ALA A 137 -19.82 -21.34 -21.21
C ALA A 137 -19.37 -21.27 -22.68
N LEU A 138 -18.93 -20.10 -23.19
CA LEU A 138 -18.46 -20.03 -24.57
C LEU A 138 -17.18 -20.86 -24.72
N PRO A 139 -17.15 -21.80 -25.67
CA PRO A 139 -15.94 -22.57 -25.95
C PRO A 139 -14.89 -21.68 -26.60
N ASP A 140 -13.63 -22.05 -26.39
CA ASP A 140 -12.50 -21.38 -27.02
C ASP A 140 -12.63 -21.42 -28.54
N GLN A 141 -12.42 -20.28 -29.21
CA GLN A 141 -12.42 -20.16 -30.68
C GLN A 141 -10.99 -20.02 -31.21
N PRO A 142 -10.28 -21.13 -31.49
CA PRO A 142 -8.92 -21.08 -32.00
C PRO A 142 -8.85 -20.40 -33.38
N LEU A 143 -7.68 -19.81 -33.67
CA LEU A 143 -7.46 -19.03 -34.89
C LEU A 143 -7.85 -19.80 -36.16
N ALA A 144 -7.52 -21.09 -36.24
CA ALA A 144 -7.84 -21.93 -37.40
C ALA A 144 -9.36 -22.03 -37.66
N GLN A 145 -10.18 -22.20 -36.61
CA GLN A 145 -11.63 -22.28 -36.75
C GLN A 145 -12.23 -20.93 -37.17
N ARG A 146 -11.67 -19.82 -36.66
CA ARG A 146 -12.10 -18.47 -37.04
C ARG A 146 -11.79 -18.16 -38.50
N LEU A 147 -10.62 -18.56 -38.99
CA LEU A 147 -10.25 -18.40 -40.40
C LEU A 147 -11.12 -19.27 -41.31
N ALA A 148 -11.42 -20.50 -40.91
CA ALA A 148 -12.31 -21.39 -41.65
C ALA A 148 -13.74 -20.84 -41.73
N ALA A 149 -14.28 -20.33 -40.62
CA ALA A 149 -15.60 -19.69 -40.59
C ALA A 149 -15.66 -18.46 -41.50
N ALA A 150 -14.65 -17.58 -41.44
CA ALA A 150 -14.57 -16.41 -42.32
C ALA A 150 -14.47 -16.78 -43.81
N GLN A 151 -13.71 -17.83 -44.16
CA GLN A 151 -13.65 -18.33 -45.54
C GLN A 151 -14.98 -18.94 -46.01
N GLN A 152 -15.73 -19.58 -45.10
CA GLN A 152 -17.02 -20.16 -45.43
C GLN A 152 -18.08 -19.09 -45.66
N GLU A 153 -18.06 -18.01 -44.87
CA GLU A 153 -18.92 -16.85 -45.04
C GLU A 153 -18.68 -16.17 -46.40
N GLN A 154 -17.41 -15.95 -46.78
CA GLN A 154 -17.06 -15.43 -48.11
C GLN A 154 -17.57 -16.31 -49.26
N LYS A 155 -17.51 -17.64 -49.11
CA LYS A 155 -18.03 -18.57 -50.13
C LYS A 155 -19.55 -18.48 -50.25
N ILE A 156 -20.26 -18.33 -49.14
CA ILE A 156 -21.72 -18.17 -49.12
C ILE A 156 -22.11 -16.88 -49.85
N ASP A 157 -21.44 -15.76 -49.56
CA ASP A 157 -21.69 -14.48 -50.26
C ASP A 157 -21.49 -14.59 -51.77
N VAL A 158 -20.45 -15.30 -52.21
CA VAL A 158 -20.20 -15.56 -53.64
C VAL A 158 -21.31 -16.40 -54.26
N LEU A 159 -21.80 -17.43 -53.54
CA LEU A 159 -22.90 -18.26 -54.02
C LEU A 159 -24.22 -17.46 -54.11
N ILE A 160 -24.50 -16.60 -53.13
CA ILE A 160 -25.68 -15.72 -53.14
C ILE A 160 -25.65 -14.81 -54.37
N ARG A 161 -24.52 -14.14 -54.64
CA ARG A 161 -24.37 -13.30 -55.84
C ARG A 161 -24.57 -14.08 -57.14
N LYS A 162 -24.08 -15.31 -57.21
CA LYS A 162 -24.25 -16.16 -58.38
C LYS A 162 -25.70 -16.57 -58.62
N VAL A 163 -26.45 -16.82 -57.53
CA VAL A 163 -27.89 -17.10 -57.61
C VAL A 163 -28.65 -15.83 -58.03
N GLU A 164 -28.32 -14.68 -57.46
CA GLU A 164 -28.91 -13.39 -57.81
C GLU A 164 -28.70 -13.05 -59.31
N GLU A 165 -27.47 -13.21 -59.82
CA GLU A 165 -27.18 -13.01 -61.24
C GLU A 165 -27.92 -13.99 -62.15
N ARG A 166 -28.16 -15.22 -61.69
CA ARG A 166 -28.91 -16.23 -62.46
C ARG A 166 -30.40 -15.86 -62.51
N LEU A 167 -31.00 -15.49 -61.39
CA LEU A 167 -32.40 -15.05 -61.32
C LEU A 167 -32.64 -13.78 -62.13
N GLN A 168 -31.67 -12.86 -62.18
CA GLN A 168 -31.76 -11.68 -63.05
C GLN A 168 -31.77 -12.03 -64.55
N LYS A 169 -31.06 -13.10 -64.95
CA LYS A 169 -30.97 -13.53 -66.35
C LYS A 169 -32.10 -14.49 -66.76
N HIS A 170 -32.62 -15.25 -65.81
CA HIS A 170 -33.69 -16.23 -65.99
C HIS A 170 -34.73 -16.04 -64.87
N PRO A 171 -35.65 -15.08 -65.01
CA PRO A 171 -36.61 -14.73 -63.95
C PRO A 171 -37.74 -15.76 -63.78
N GLU A 172 -37.78 -16.79 -64.64
CA GLU A 172 -38.76 -17.87 -64.60
C GLU A 172 -38.28 -19.10 -63.80
N ASP A 173 -37.00 -19.13 -63.41
CA ASP A 173 -36.39 -20.12 -62.48
C ASP A 173 -36.65 -19.72 -61.01
#